data_AF-A0A540NT58-F1
#
_entry.id   AF-A0A540NT58-F1
#
_cell.length_a   1.000
_cell.length_b   1.000
_cell.length_c   1.000
_cell.angle_alpha   90.00
_cell.angle_beta   90.00
_cell.angle_gamma   90.00
#
_symmetry.space_group_name_H-M   'P 1'
#
loop_
_entity.id
_entity.type
_entity.pdbx_description
1 polymer ?
#
loop_
_entity_poly.entity_id
_entity_poly.type
_entity_poly.pdbx_seq_one_letter_code
_entity_poly.pdbx_strand_id
1 'polypeptide(L)'
;MVTSNSHPLTLKLLIDKKRQKVLFADAAKDFVDFLFTLLSLLSLPVGTIIRLLFKDAMVSSLGKLYQSIETLNDEYLQPNMEKDPQTQRIRHCHAKHP
;
A
#
# COMPACT_ATOMS: atom_id res chain seq x y z
N MET A 1 -18.35 31.23 -3.01
CA MET A 1 -17.61 31.09 -1.74
C MET A 1 -17.20 29.64 -1.61
N VAL A 2 -15.91 29.32 -1.64
CA VAL A 2 -15.42 27.97 -1.33
C VAL A 2 -15.37 27.88 0.19
N THR A 3 -16.35 27.22 0.79
CA THR A 3 -16.32 26.91 2.22
C THR A 3 -15.33 25.77 2.42
N SER A 4 -14.14 26.07 2.94
CA SER A 4 -13.20 25.04 3.39
C SER A 4 -13.78 24.36 4.62
N ASN A 5 -14.50 23.25 4.43
CA ASN A 5 -14.92 22.41 5.54
C ASN A 5 -13.70 21.65 6.04
N SER A 6 -12.97 22.26 6.99
CA SER A 6 -11.77 21.68 7.59
C SER A 6 -12.20 20.61 8.59
N HIS A 7 -12.10 19.35 8.19
CA HIS A 7 -12.23 18.23 9.11
C HIS A 7 -10.86 17.92 9.71
N PRO A 8 -10.65 18.17 11.02
CA PRO A 8 -9.37 17.92 11.66
C PRO A 8 -9.09 16.43 11.76
N LEU A 9 -7.98 16.00 11.16
CA LEU A 9 -7.48 14.63 11.29
C LEU A 9 -6.94 14.42 12.71
N THR A 10 -7.45 13.41 13.42
CA THR A 10 -7.11 13.16 14.82
C THR A 10 -6.45 11.80 14.99
N LEU A 11 -5.29 11.79 15.67
CA LEU A 11 -4.55 10.59 16.08
C LEU A 11 -4.31 10.66 17.59
N LYS A 12 -4.70 9.61 18.32
CA LYS A 12 -4.48 9.51 19.77
C LYS A 12 -3.24 8.70 20.05
N LEU A 13 -2.33 9.24 20.85
CA LEU A 13 -1.08 8.58 21.22
C LEU A 13 -1.02 8.33 22.72
N LEU A 14 -0.66 7.12 23.12
CA LEU A 14 -0.24 6.83 24.49
C LEU A 14 1.29 6.91 24.54
N ILE A 15 1.83 7.86 25.31
CA ILE A 15 3.27 8.15 25.35
C ILE A 15 3.81 7.93 26.77
N ASP A 16 4.85 7.10 26.89
CA ASP A 16 5.71 7.08 28.08
C ASP A 16 6.68 8.26 28.00
N LYS A 17 6.35 9.34 28.71
CA LYS A 17 7.16 10.56 28.75
C LYS A 17 8.52 10.36 29.41
N LYS A 18 8.69 9.40 30.32
CA LYS A 18 9.99 9.18 30.98
C LYS A 18 10.97 8.54 30.01
N ARG A 19 10.48 7.62 29.18
CA ARG A 19 11.29 6.92 28.17
C ARG A 19 11.26 7.57 26.79
N GLN A 20 10.46 8.64 26.61
CA GLN A 20 10.23 9.30 25.33
C GLN A 20 9.79 8.32 24.23
N LYS A 21 8.87 7.41 24.57
CA LYS A 21 8.39 6.35 23.66
C LYS A 21 6.88 6.40 23.50
N VAL A 22 6.40 6.20 22.27
CA VAL A 22 4.99 5.94 21.98
C VAL A 22 4.72 4.47 22.22
N LEU A 23 3.77 4.17 23.10
CA LEU A 23 3.35 2.81 23.44
C LEU A 23 2.24 2.33 22.51
N PHE A 24 1.29 3.22 22.21
CA PHE A 24 0.14 2.92 21.34
C PHE A 24 -0.27 4.15 20.54
N ALA A 25 -0.85 3.90 19.37
CA ALA A 25 -1.51 4.90 18.55
C ALA A 25 -2.88 4.37 18.13
N ASP A 26 -3.93 5.15 18.38
CA ASP A 26 -5.31 4.89 17.95
C ASP A 26 -5.71 5.97 16.94
N ALA A 27 -6.24 5.53 15.80
CA ALA A 27 -6.54 6.37 14.66
C ALA A 27 -8.03 6.38 14.37
N ALA A 28 -8.61 7.58 14.25
CA ALA A 28 -9.98 7.72 13.80
C ALA A 28 -10.11 7.27 12.33
N LYS A 29 -11.30 6.83 11.95
CA LYS A 29 -11.61 6.38 10.57
C LYS A 29 -11.15 7.40 9.53
N ASP A 30 -11.39 8.68 9.75
CA ASP A 30 -11.03 9.74 8.81
C ASP A 30 -9.52 9.85 8.57
N PHE A 31 -8.70 9.54 9.58
CA PHE A 31 -7.23 9.50 9.45
C PHE A 31 -6.80 8.30 8.60
N VAL A 32 -7.39 7.14 8.83
CA VAL A 32 -7.09 5.92 8.07
C VAL A 32 -7.54 6.07 6.62
N ASP A 33 -8.74 6.60 6.39
CA ASP A 33 -9.28 6.86 5.04
C ASP A 33 -8.43 7.89 4.29
N PHE A 34 -7.97 8.95 4.97
CA PHE A 34 -7.03 9.91 4.39
C PHE A 34 -5.72 9.24 3.97
N LEU A 35 -5.12 8.42 4.84
CA LEU A 35 -3.90 7.69 4.52
C LEU A 35 -4.10 6.74 3.33
N PHE A 36 -5.22 6.01 3.30
CA PHE A 36 -5.51 5.08 2.20
C PHE A 36 -5.75 5.82 0.89
N THR A 37 -6.47 6.94 0.94
CA THR A 37 -6.72 7.80 -0.23
C THR A 37 -5.42 8.42 -0.71
N LEU A 38 -4.59 8.93 0.19
CA LEU A 38 -3.27 9.47 -0.13
C LEU A 38 -2.38 8.39 -0.73
N LEU A 39 -2.29 7.21 -0.11
CA LEU A 39 -1.49 6.08 -0.60
C LEU A 39 -2.01 5.52 -1.92
N SER A 40 -3.32 5.48 -2.13
CA SER A 40 -3.94 5.07 -3.39
C SER A 40 -3.65 6.08 -4.50
N LEU A 41 -3.83 7.37 -4.19
CA LEU A 41 -3.52 8.47 -5.09
C LEU A 41 -2.03 8.57 -5.37
N LEU A 42 -1.15 8.14 -4.46
CA LEU A 42 0.30 8.11 -4.66
C LEU A 42 0.77 6.79 -5.30
N SER A 43 0.05 5.68 -5.13
CA SER A 43 0.42 4.40 -5.77
C SER A 43 0.32 4.45 -7.29
N LEU A 44 -0.69 5.13 -7.84
CA LEU A 44 -0.84 5.23 -9.29
C LEU A 44 0.26 6.12 -9.92
N PRO A 45 0.58 7.33 -9.40
CA PRO A 45 1.69 8.15 -9.84
C PRO A 45 3.05 7.56 -9.48
N VAL A 46 3.30 7.06 -8.26
CA VAL A 46 4.62 6.54 -7.86
C VAL A 46 4.92 5.22 -8.55
N GLY A 47 3.97 4.29 -8.69
CA GLY A 47 4.19 3.07 -9.48
C GLY A 47 4.52 3.38 -10.95
N THR A 48 3.89 4.41 -11.50
CA THR A 48 4.14 4.86 -12.88
C THR A 48 5.44 5.67 -13.00
N ILE A 49 5.71 6.58 -12.06
CA ILE A 49 6.91 7.42 -11.99
C ILE A 49 8.14 6.55 -11.72
N ILE A 50 8.07 5.54 -10.85
CA ILE A 50 9.13 4.56 -10.67
C ILE A 50 9.36 3.81 -11.98
N ARG A 51 8.32 3.30 -12.67
CA ARG A 51 8.49 2.63 -13.98
C ARG A 51 9.08 3.54 -15.07
N LEU A 52 8.70 4.82 -15.08
CA LEU A 52 9.24 5.82 -16.03
C LEU A 52 10.68 6.19 -15.67
N LEU A 53 10.97 6.46 -14.39
CA LEU A 53 12.31 6.73 -13.87
C LEU A 53 13.24 5.54 -14.04
N PHE A 54 12.78 4.30 -13.92
CA PHE A 54 13.60 3.11 -14.16
C PHE A 54 13.93 2.91 -15.64
N LYS A 55 13.08 3.39 -16.56
CA LYS A 55 13.35 3.34 -17.99
C LYS A 55 14.37 4.38 -18.45
N ASP A 56 14.33 5.58 -17.85
CA ASP A 56 15.13 6.72 -18.33
C ASP A 56 16.24 7.18 -17.36
N ALA A 57 16.21 6.79 -16.09
CA ALA A 57 17.12 7.31 -15.07
C ALA A 57 17.77 6.19 -14.25
N MET A 58 19.09 6.09 -14.44
CA MET A 58 20.07 5.47 -13.57
C MET A 58 20.03 6.07 -12.14
N VAL A 59 18.98 5.80 -11.36
CA VAL A 59 18.91 6.26 -9.97
C VAL A 59 19.66 5.27 -9.09
N SER A 60 20.95 5.53 -8.92
CA SER A 60 21.93 4.72 -8.17
C SER A 60 21.45 4.23 -6.80
N SER A 61 20.70 5.02 -6.03
CA SER A 61 20.17 4.61 -4.72
C SER A 61 18.91 3.76 -4.84
N LEU A 62 17.99 4.11 -5.75
CA LEU A 62 16.73 3.41 -5.94
C LEU A 62 16.92 2.04 -6.61
N GLY A 63 17.86 1.94 -7.55
CA GLY A 63 18.26 0.67 -8.16
C GLY A 63 18.87 -0.30 -7.13
N LYS A 64 19.72 0.20 -6.22
CA LYS A 64 20.26 -0.60 -5.11
C LYS A 64 19.18 -1.04 -4.11
N LEU A 65 18.22 -0.16 -3.84
CA LEU A 65 17.08 -0.47 -2.97
C LEU A 65 16.21 -1.56 -3.61
N TYR A 66 15.88 -1.42 -4.90
CA TYR A 66 15.08 -2.40 -5.63
C TYR A 66 15.79 -3.76 -5.74
N GLN A 67 17.09 -3.78 -6.06
CA GLN A 67 17.89 -5.00 -6.03
C GLN A 67 17.89 -5.64 -4.63
N SER A 68 17.99 -4.83 -3.56
CA SER A 68 17.89 -5.34 -2.19
C SER A 68 16.51 -5.92 -1.89
N ILE A 69 15.43 -5.36 -2.45
CA ILE A 69 14.06 -5.90 -2.28
C ILE A 69 13.90 -7.21 -3.06
N GLU A 70 14.38 -7.29 -4.30
CA GLU A 70 14.39 -8.55 -5.06
C GLU A 70 15.24 -9.64 -4.40
N THR A 71 16.23 -9.26 -3.57
CA THR A 71 17.08 -10.20 -2.83
C THR A 71 16.56 -10.50 -1.42
N LEU A 72 15.48 -9.87 -0.96
CA LEU A 72 14.84 -10.23 0.31
C LEU A 72 14.18 -11.61 0.15
N ASN A 73 14.42 -12.49 1.13
CA ASN A 73 13.83 -13.83 1.15
C ASN A 73 12.29 -13.74 1.02
N ASP A 74 11.70 -14.61 0.19
CA ASP A 74 10.25 -14.66 -0.08
C ASP A 74 9.40 -14.88 1.19
N GLU A 75 10.03 -15.22 2.31
CA GLU A 75 9.42 -15.38 3.62
C GLU A 75 9.01 -14.03 4.25
N TYR A 76 9.66 -12.92 3.87
CA TYR A 76 9.35 -11.57 4.37
C TYR A 76 8.49 -10.73 3.41
N LEU A 77 8.44 -11.12 2.13
CA LEU A 77 7.53 -10.55 1.16
C LEU A 77 6.24 -11.38 1.23
N GLN A 78 5.07 -10.75 1.39
CA GLN A 78 3.82 -11.51 1.31
C GLN A 78 3.76 -12.19 -0.08
N PRO A 79 3.85 -13.52 -0.15
CA PRO A 79 3.87 -14.21 -1.43
C PRO A 79 2.48 -14.13 -2.00
N ASN A 80 2.32 -13.37 -3.07
CA ASN A 80 1.14 -13.31 -3.92
C ASN A 80 -0.16 -12.94 -3.17
N MET A 81 -0.74 -11.80 -3.53
CA MET A 81 -2.20 -11.69 -3.44
C MET A 81 -2.78 -12.74 -4.38
N GLU A 82 -3.05 -13.93 -3.82
CA GLU A 82 -3.80 -14.98 -4.48
C GLU A 82 -5.13 -14.34 -4.89
N LYS A 83 -5.29 -14.15 -6.21
CA LYS A 83 -6.58 -13.81 -6.79
C LYS A 83 -7.57 -14.82 -6.26
N ASP A 84 -8.54 -14.31 -5.53
CA ASP A 84 -9.68 -15.06 -5.02
C ASP A 84 -10.15 -16.13 -6.04
N PRO A 85 -10.18 -17.41 -5.64
CA PRO A 85 -10.50 -18.53 -6.52
C PRO A 85 -11.96 -18.56 -7.02
N GLN A 86 -12.80 -17.55 -6.74
CA GLN A 86 -14.19 -17.57 -7.20
C GLN A 86 -14.36 -17.27 -8.69
N THR A 87 -13.32 -16.84 -9.41
CA THR A 87 -13.44 -16.58 -10.86
C THR A 87 -13.22 -17.82 -11.75
N GLN A 88 -12.81 -18.97 -11.20
CA GLN A 88 -12.60 -20.21 -11.99
C GLN A 88 -13.84 -21.12 -12.11
N ARG A 89 -14.90 -20.90 -11.31
CA ARG A 89 -16.10 -21.75 -11.34
C ARG A 89 -16.99 -21.61 -12.57
N ILE A 90 -16.69 -20.69 -13.49
CA ILE A 90 -17.52 -20.48 -14.70
C ILE A 90 -16.96 -21.22 -15.93
N ARG A 91 -15.76 -21.81 -15.89
CA ARG A 91 -15.16 -22.50 -17.06
C ARG A 91 -15.18 -24.03 -17.01
N HIS A 92 -16.11 -24.63 -16.27
CA HIS A 92 -16.18 -26.10 -16.22
C HIS A 92 -17.57 -26.74 -16.31
N CYS A 93 -18.63 -25.99 -16.62
CA CYS A 93 -19.99 -26.55 -16.72
C CYS A 93 -20.63 -26.51 -18.11
N HIS A 94 -19.84 -26.44 -19.21
CA HIS A 94 -20.43 -26.50 -20.56
C HIS A 94 -19.82 -27.55 -21.49
N ALA A 95 -19.26 -28.63 -20.93
CA ALA A 95 -18.84 -29.80 -21.71
C ALA A 95 -19.28 -31.10 -21.02
N LYS A 96 -20.59 -31.25 -20.76
CA LYS A 96 -21.18 -32.58 -20.62
C LYS A 96 -22.70 -32.53 -20.77
N HIS A 97 -23.18 -32.94 -21.94
CA HIS A 97 -24.36 -33.81 -22.10
C HIS A 97 -24.52 -34.21 -23.58
N PRO A 98 -25.20 -35.34 -23.84
CA PRO A 98 -24.69 -36.59 -24.42
C PRO A 98 -24.44 -36.57 -25.93
#